data_AF-A0A948X0M1-F1
#
_entry.id   AF-A0A948X0M1-F1
#
_cell.length_a   1.000
_cell.length_b   1.000
_cell.length_c   1.000
_cell.angle_alpha   90.00
_cell.angle_beta   90.00
_cell.angle_gamma   90.00
#
_symmetry.space_group_name_H-M   'P 1'
#
loop_
_entity.id
_entity.type
_entity.pdbx_description
1 polymer ?
#
loop_
_entity_poly.entity_id
_entity_poly.type
_entity_poly.pdbx_seq_one_letter_code
_entity_poly.pdbx_strand_id
1 'polypeptide(L)'
;MSATSPHIIWTTADDQTVPYGNSVEYAKALWAAGCKAELVVFPEGIHGLSLATPEVENDNNFPYADSNVARWVDMAVDFARCYM
;
A
#
# COMPACT_ATOMS: atom_id res chain seq x y z
N MET A 1 13.73 -8.21 -20.55
CA MET A 1 13.20 -8.08 -19.18
C MET A 1 13.31 -6.61 -18.80
N SER A 2 12.30 -6.05 -18.12
CA SER A 2 12.32 -4.63 -17.71
C SER A 2 13.48 -4.36 -16.73
N ALA A 3 14.12 -3.19 -16.83
CA ALA A 3 15.13 -2.72 -15.88
C ALA A 3 14.52 -2.18 -14.57
N THR A 4 13.19 -2.07 -14.51
CA THR A 4 12.44 -1.63 -13.33
C THR A 4 12.47 -2.70 -12.24
N SER A 5 12.96 -2.35 -11.04
CA SER A 5 12.98 -3.22 -9.85
C SER A 5 11.59 -3.73 -9.47
N PRO A 6 11.46 -4.82 -8.70
CA PRO A 6 10.18 -5.26 -8.15
C PRO A 6 9.51 -4.21 -7.24
N HIS A 7 8.18 -4.22 -7.15
CA HIS A 7 7.39 -3.22 -6.41
C HIS A 7 6.33 -3.86 -5.51
N ILE A 8 6.23 -3.42 -4.26
CA ILE A 8 5.07 -3.62 -3.38
C ILE A 8 4.35 -2.27 -3.28
N ILE A 9 3.04 -2.27 -3.51
CA ILE A 9 2.19 -1.07 -3.48
C ILE A 9 1.02 -1.36 -2.54
N TRP A 10 0.65 -0.39 -1.72
CA TRP A 10 -0.58 -0.46 -0.92
C TRP A 10 -1.32 0.87 -0.95
N THR A 11 -2.64 0.81 -0.77
CA THR A 11 -3.52 1.97 -0.68
C THR A 11 -4.85 1.56 -0.03
N THR A 12 -5.72 2.52 0.26
CA THR A 12 -7.08 2.31 0.75
C THR A 12 -8.09 2.78 -0.32
N ALA A 13 -9.22 2.10 -0.44
CA ALA A 13 -10.21 2.36 -1.49
C ALA A 13 -10.98 3.67 -1.29
N ASP A 14 -11.08 4.14 -0.04
CA ASP A 14 -11.80 5.34 0.38
C ASP A 14 -10.87 6.55 0.64
N ASP A 15 -9.58 6.49 0.27
CA ASP A 15 -8.69 7.65 0.31
C ASP A 15 -9.27 8.81 -0.55
N GLN A 16 -9.76 9.84 0.14
CA GLN A 16 -10.38 11.01 -0.47
C GLN A 16 -9.37 12.04 -0.99
N THR A 17 -8.09 11.91 -0.64
CA THR A 17 -7.03 12.85 -1.04
C THR A 17 -6.32 12.35 -2.30
N VAL A 18 -6.00 11.05 -2.35
CA VAL A 18 -5.33 10.41 -3.48
C VAL A 18 -6.10 9.14 -3.86
N PRO A 19 -6.87 9.16 -4.96
CA PRO A 19 -7.69 8.02 -5.35
C PRO A 19 -6.87 6.74 -5.57
N TYR A 20 -7.36 5.61 -5.05
CA TYR A 20 -6.73 4.28 -5.19
C TYR A 20 -6.41 3.89 -6.65
N GLY A 21 -7.16 4.45 -7.60
CA GLY A 21 -6.97 4.27 -9.04
C GLY A 21 -5.55 4.61 -9.51
N ASN A 22 -4.86 5.54 -8.85
CA ASN A 22 -3.46 5.86 -9.16
C ASN A 22 -2.56 4.63 -8.95
N SER A 23 -2.71 3.93 -7.82
CA SER A 23 -1.97 2.72 -7.49
C SER A 23 -2.32 1.56 -8.43
N VAL A 24 -3.60 1.43 -8.81
CA VAL A 24 -4.07 0.41 -9.76
C VAL A 24 -3.46 0.61 -11.14
N GLU A 25 -3.48 1.83 -11.68
CA GLU A 25 -2.89 2.10 -13.00
C GLU A 25 -1.36 1.93 -12.99
N TYR A 26 -0.69 2.30 -11.89
CA TYR A 26 0.74 2.05 -11.74
C TYR A 26 1.08 0.55 -11.72
N ALA A 27 0.36 -0.25 -10.93
CA ALA A 27 0.54 -1.71 -10.88
C ALA A 27 0.28 -2.36 -12.26
N LYS A 28 -0.77 -1.95 -12.96
CA LYS A 28 -1.07 -2.42 -14.33
C LYS A 28 0.07 -2.13 -15.30
N ALA A 29 0.64 -0.92 -15.24
CA ALA A 29 1.78 -0.57 -16.09
C ALA A 29 3.03 -1.43 -15.79
N LEU A 30 3.31 -1.69 -14.50
CA LEU A 30 4.41 -2.56 -14.07
C LEU A 30 4.23 -3.99 -14.60
N TRP A 31 3.03 -4.57 -14.44
CA TRP A 31 2.74 -5.91 -14.95
C TRP A 31 2.82 -5.98 -16.48
N ALA A 32 2.32 -4.97 -17.18
CA ALA A 32 2.42 -4.89 -18.64
C ALA A 32 3.89 -4.83 -19.12
N ALA A 33 4.78 -4.22 -18.34
CA ALA A 33 6.22 -4.21 -18.59
C ALA A 33 6.94 -5.52 -18.17
N GLY A 34 6.22 -6.50 -17.62
CA GLY A 34 6.79 -7.75 -17.11
C GLY A 34 7.55 -7.60 -15.80
N CYS A 35 7.33 -6.50 -15.06
CA CYS A 35 7.90 -6.29 -13.73
C CYS A 35 7.12 -7.10 -12.69
N LYS A 36 7.82 -7.61 -11.66
CA LYS A 36 7.19 -8.23 -10.49
C LYS A 36 6.61 -7.13 -9.64
N ALA A 37 5.29 -7.11 -9.50
CA ALA A 37 4.62 -6.16 -8.63
C ALA A 37 3.48 -6.82 -7.86
N GLU A 38 3.25 -6.36 -6.64
CA GLU A 38 2.11 -6.73 -5.80
C GLU A 38 1.39 -5.45 -5.36
N LEU A 39 0.06 -5.46 -5.46
CA LEU A 39 -0.80 -4.34 -5.06
C LEU A 39 -1.84 -4.84 -4.06
N VAL A 40 -1.94 -4.15 -2.93
CA VAL A 40 -2.97 -4.36 -1.92
C VAL A 40 -3.86 -3.13 -1.82
N VAL A 41 -5.17 -3.32 -1.94
CA VAL A 41 -6.15 -2.25 -1.74
C VAL A 41 -7.02 -2.63 -0.54
N PHE A 42 -6.83 -1.94 0.58
CA PHE A 42 -7.68 -2.10 1.75
C PHE A 42 -9.01 -1.36 1.53
N PRO A 43 -10.13 -1.83 2.08
CA PRO A 43 -11.44 -1.24 1.80
C PRO A 43 -11.63 0.15 2.40
N GLU A 44 -11.02 0.40 3.57
CA GLU A 44 -11.25 1.60 4.38
C GLU A 44 -9.93 2.14 4.94
N GLY A 45 -9.88 3.45 5.17
CA GLY A 45 -8.73 4.15 5.72
C GLY A 45 -8.42 5.46 5.01
N ILE A 46 -8.20 6.53 5.77
CA ILE A 46 -7.93 7.85 5.19
C ILE A 46 -6.55 7.93 4.51
N HIS A 47 -6.26 9.07 3.91
CA HIS A 47 -4.92 9.40 3.45
C HIS A 47 -3.89 9.43 4.59
N GLY A 48 -2.70 8.87 4.35
CA GLY A 48 -1.54 9.10 5.20
C GLY A 48 -1.50 8.25 6.48
N LEU A 49 -2.06 7.04 6.48
CA LEU A 49 -2.11 6.16 7.66
C LEU A 49 -0.74 5.67 8.18
N SER A 50 0.33 5.82 7.40
CA SER A 50 1.69 5.40 7.80
C SER A 50 1.71 3.90 8.18
N LEU A 51 2.15 3.56 9.39
CA LEU A 51 2.15 2.19 9.92
C LEU A 51 0.75 1.68 10.30
N ALA A 52 -0.26 2.56 10.38
CA ALA A 52 -1.61 2.25 10.85
C ALA A 52 -1.63 1.59 12.25
N THR A 53 -0.67 1.97 13.10
CA THR A 53 -0.54 1.53 14.50
C THR A 53 -0.75 2.71 15.47
N PRO A 54 -1.00 2.46 16.76
CA PRO A 54 -1.18 3.52 17.76
C PRO A 54 -0.02 4.53 17.81
N GLU A 55 1.21 4.12 17.52
CA GLU A 55 2.41 4.97 17.58
C GLU A 55 2.42 6.11 16.56
N VAL A 56 1.61 6.00 15.49
CA VAL A 56 1.50 7.01 14.43
C VAL A 56 0.13 7.71 14.43
N GLU A 57 -0.69 7.46 15.44
CA GLU A 57 -1.94 8.21 15.65
C GLU A 57 -1.66 9.68 16.01
N ASN A 58 -2.62 10.55 15.73
CA ASN A 58 -2.53 11.96 16.10
C ASN A 58 -3.61 12.34 17.11
N ASP A 59 -3.30 13.34 17.93
CA ASP A 59 -4.14 13.78 19.06
C ASP A 59 -5.48 14.41 18.64
N ASN A 60 -5.75 14.56 17.34
CA ASN A 60 -6.95 15.22 16.81
C ASN A 60 -8.18 14.31 16.71
N ASN A 61 -8.22 13.21 17.48
CA ASN A 61 -9.43 12.42 17.70
C ASN A 61 -10.01 11.77 16.44
N PHE A 62 -9.14 11.43 15.49
CA PHE A 62 -9.50 10.60 14.35
C PHE A 62 -8.95 9.17 14.58
N PRO A 63 -9.78 8.12 14.43
CA PRO A 63 -9.32 6.75 14.64
C PRO A 63 -8.44 6.33 13.46
N TYR A 64 -7.16 6.02 13.70
CA TYR A 64 -6.21 5.69 12.62
C TYR A 64 -5.44 4.39 12.81
N ALA A 65 -5.40 3.82 14.02
CA ALA A 65 -4.92 2.46 14.18
C ALA A 65 -5.95 1.49 13.58
N ASP A 66 -5.58 0.88 12.46
CA ASP A 66 -6.34 -0.21 11.86
C ASP A 66 -5.40 -1.41 11.69
N SER A 67 -5.57 -2.39 12.56
CA SER A 67 -4.80 -3.64 12.51
C SER A 67 -4.94 -4.39 11.19
N ASN A 68 -6.01 -4.19 10.43
CA ASN A 68 -6.15 -4.76 9.09
C ASN A 68 -5.20 -4.07 8.10
N VAL A 69 -5.14 -2.73 8.12
CA VAL A 69 -4.24 -1.95 7.25
C VAL A 69 -2.78 -2.14 7.68
N ALA A 70 -2.48 -2.15 8.97
CA ALA A 70 -1.11 -2.27 9.51
C ALA A 70 -0.34 -3.51 8.99
N ARG A 71 -1.08 -4.56 8.59
CA ARG A 71 -0.51 -5.78 7.99
C ARG A 71 0.20 -5.55 6.66
N TRP A 72 0.03 -4.38 6.02
CA TRP A 72 0.76 -4.05 4.79
C TRP A 72 2.28 -4.17 4.99
N VAL A 73 2.79 -3.91 6.20
CA VAL A 73 4.22 -4.03 6.53
C VAL A 73 4.67 -5.48 6.45
N ASP A 74 3.92 -6.42 7.02
CA ASP A 74 4.22 -7.85 6.95
C ASP A 74 4.20 -8.34 5.50
N MET A 75 3.21 -7.90 4.72
CA MET A 75 3.10 -8.22 3.29
C MET A 75 4.30 -7.66 2.50
N ALA A 76 4.74 -6.43 2.80
CA ALA A 76 5.91 -5.83 2.17
C ALA A 76 7.20 -6.60 2.52
N VAL A 77 7.35 -7.04 3.77
CA VAL A 77 8.49 -7.86 4.19
C VAL A 77 8.49 -9.22 3.48
N ASP A 78 7.33 -9.88 3.38
CA ASP A 78 7.23 -11.17 2.71
C ASP A 78 7.48 -11.05 1.19
N PHE A 79 6.96 -9.99 0.55
CA PHE A 79 7.27 -9.69 -0.84
C PHE A 79 8.77 -9.46 -1.05
N ALA A 80 9.40 -8.65 -0.19
CA ALA A 80 10.82 -8.38 -0.28
C ALA A 80 11.66 -9.66 -0.16
N ARG A 81 11.34 -10.56 0.77
CA ARG A 81 12.02 -11.86 0.91
C ARG A 81 11.95 -12.74 -0.33
N CYS A 82 10.88 -12.63 -1.12
CA CYS A 82 10.68 -13.45 -2.32
C CYS A 82 11.25 -12.84 -3.59
N TYR A 83 11.28 -11.51 -3.69
CA TYR A 83 11.48 -10.84 -4.97
C TYR A 83 12.54 -9.73 -4.95
N MET A 84 13.10 -9.35 -3.80
CA MET A 84 14.14 -8.32 -3.68
C MET A 84 15.44 -8.89 -3.11
#